data_AF-A0A451DE14-F1
#
_entry.id   AF-A0A451DE14-F1
#
_cell.length_a   1.000
_cell.length_b   1.000
_cell.length_c   1.000
_cell.angle_alpha   90.00
_cell.angle_beta   90.00
_cell.angle_gamma   90.00
#
_symmetry.space_group_name_H-M   'P 1'
#
loop_
_entity.id
_entity.type
_entity.pdbx_description
1 polymer ?
#
loop_
_entity_poly.entity_id
_entity_poly.type
_entity_poly.pdbx_seq_one_letter_code
_entity_poly.pdbx_strand_id
1 'polypeptide(L)'
;MIYNISRIYMFKKKTKIDIKKNIHYVKFYKNKEKQIQQYLSQLYKYYDQYNVYLYEKFFLGGSQYIIKVYIQFLLMLKKFIFQQHIFLNYFKKKVKNRLFIHHKLYLKLETWKKLELRIKNRIVQKKILTNQREDSLTCSNIYDFLHRT
;
A
#
# COMPACT_ATOMS: atom_id res chain seq x y z
N MET A 1 10.19 -16.82 -24.61
CA MET A 1 10.99 -15.89 -23.78
C MET A 1 11.61 -16.65 -22.62
N ILE A 2 12.92 -16.94 -22.65
CA ILE A 2 13.61 -17.70 -21.59
C ILE A 2 13.91 -16.74 -20.44
N TYR A 3 13.05 -16.70 -19.42
CA TYR A 3 13.39 -15.99 -18.19
C TYR A 3 14.45 -16.80 -17.44
N ASN A 4 15.68 -16.28 -17.38
CA ASN A 4 16.71 -16.84 -16.52
C ASN A 4 16.35 -16.57 -15.04
N ILE A 5 16.70 -17.47 -14.12
CA ILE A 5 16.36 -17.39 -12.68
C ILE A 5 16.81 -16.05 -12.09
N SER A 6 17.96 -15.54 -12.53
CA SER A 6 18.51 -14.24 -12.13
C SER A 6 17.56 -13.07 -12.41
N ARG A 7 16.89 -13.06 -13.57
CA ARG A 7 15.90 -12.02 -13.93
C ARG A 7 14.67 -12.08 -13.02
N ILE A 8 14.16 -13.28 -12.72
CA ILE A 8 13.01 -13.45 -11.81
C ILE A 8 13.37 -12.97 -10.40
N TYR A 9 14.57 -13.30 -9.93
CA TYR A 9 15.07 -12.82 -8.64
C TYR A 9 15.11 -11.29 -8.58
N MET A 10 15.60 -10.62 -9.63
CA MET A 10 15.62 -9.16 -9.73
C MET A 10 14.21 -8.55 -9.68
N PHE A 11 13.26 -9.08 -10.44
CA PHE A 11 11.86 -8.59 -10.42
C PHE A 11 11.19 -8.83 -9.06
N LYS A 12 11.43 -9.98 -8.43
CA LYS A 12 10.96 -10.30 -7.08
C LYS A 12 11.55 -9.33 -6.04
N LYS A 13 12.84 -9.00 -6.13
CA LYS A 13 13.48 -8.03 -5.24
C LYS A 13 12.89 -6.64 -5.40
N LYS A 14 12.69 -6.18 -6.65
CA LYS A 14 12.05 -4.88 -6.94
C LYS A 14 10.63 -4.81 -6.37
N THR A 15 9.79 -5.81 -6.65
CA THR A 15 8.41 -5.85 -6.12
C THR A 15 8.36 -5.86 -4.59
N LYS A 16 9.29 -6.54 -3.90
CA LYS A 16 9.40 -6.46 -2.43
C LYS A 16 9.71 -5.04 -1.93
N ILE A 17 10.62 -4.34 -2.61
CA ILE A 17 10.97 -2.94 -2.27
C ILE A 17 9.75 -2.04 -2.47
N ASP A 18 9.03 -2.20 -3.58
CA ASP A 18 7.82 -1.43 -3.87
C ASP A 18 6.72 -1.67 -2.83
N ILE A 19 6.55 -2.91 -2.37
CA ILE A 19 5.62 -3.25 -1.26
C ILE A 19 6.03 -2.51 0.02
N LYS A 20 7.30 -2.56 0.41
CA LYS A 20 7.80 -1.86 1.62
C LYS A 20 7.53 -0.36 1.55
N LYS A 21 7.86 0.27 0.41
CA LYS A 21 7.56 1.69 0.17
C LYS A 21 6.06 1.97 0.29
N ASN A 22 5.22 1.11 -0.28
CA ASN A 22 3.78 1.31 -0.26
C ASN A 22 3.20 1.20 1.17
N ILE A 23 3.68 0.24 1.98
CA ILE A 23 3.30 0.11 3.39
C ILE A 23 3.66 1.38 4.17
N HIS A 24 4.86 1.93 3.94
CA HIS A 24 5.29 3.18 4.57
C HIS A 24 4.31 4.33 4.25
N TYR A 25 3.96 4.51 2.98
CA TYR A 25 3.01 5.56 2.58
C TYR A 25 1.60 5.34 3.13
N VAL A 26 1.10 4.10 3.20
CA VAL A 26 -0.19 3.81 3.84
C VAL A 26 -0.18 4.22 5.31
N LYS A 27 0.89 3.88 6.05
CA LYS A 27 1.04 4.28 7.47
C LYS A 27 1.10 5.80 7.61
N PHE A 28 1.86 6.47 6.76
CA PHE A 28 1.96 7.93 6.74
C PHE A 28 0.58 8.60 6.56
N TYR A 29 -0.19 8.19 5.55
CA TYR A 29 -1.51 8.79 5.30
C TYR A 29 -2.51 8.50 6.42
N LYS A 30 -2.52 7.28 6.98
CA LYS A 30 -3.36 6.95 8.14
C LYS A 30 -3.03 7.83 9.36
N ASN A 31 -1.75 8.09 9.60
CA ASN A 31 -1.34 8.99 10.69
C ASN A 31 -1.83 10.42 10.44
N LYS A 32 -1.78 10.90 9.18
CA LYS A 32 -2.31 12.21 8.81
C LYS A 32 -3.83 12.31 9.00
N GLU A 33 -4.58 11.27 8.63
CA GLU A 33 -6.02 11.20 8.90
C GLU A 33 -6.31 11.34 10.40
N LYS A 34 -5.57 10.61 11.25
CA LYS A 34 -5.75 10.66 12.71
C LYS A 34 -5.45 12.05 13.28
N GLN A 35 -4.39 12.71 12.82
CA GLN A 35 -4.07 14.09 13.20
C GLN A 35 -5.20 15.06 12.82
N ILE A 36 -5.69 14.98 11.58
CA ILE A 36 -6.78 15.84 11.11
C ILE A 36 -8.08 15.61 11.90
N GLN A 37 -8.39 14.36 12.24
CA GLN A 37 -9.54 14.03 13.09
C GLN A 37 -9.44 14.64 14.48
N GLN A 38 -8.24 14.63 15.07
CA GLN A 38 -7.99 15.30 16.36
C GLN A 38 -8.20 16.81 16.26
N TYR A 39 -7.63 17.44 15.22
CA TYR A 39 -7.82 18.88 14.98
C TYR A 39 -9.28 19.24 14.73
N LEU A 40 -10.01 18.44 13.94
CA LEU A 40 -11.45 18.63 13.72
C LEU A 40 -12.22 18.58 15.04
N SER A 41 -11.94 17.60 15.90
CA SER A 41 -12.59 17.51 17.22
C SER A 41 -12.33 18.76 18.07
N GLN A 42 -11.11 19.30 18.06
CA GLN A 42 -10.79 20.54 18.76
C GLN A 42 -11.53 21.74 18.15
N LEU A 43 -11.55 21.85 16.81
CA LEU A 43 -12.26 22.93 16.12
C LEU A 43 -13.76 22.92 16.40
N TYR A 44 -14.39 21.75 16.47
CA TYR A 44 -15.79 21.63 16.86
C TYR A 44 -16.02 22.10 18.30
N LYS A 45 -15.18 21.68 19.24
CA LYS A 45 -15.25 22.17 20.63
C LYS A 45 -15.16 23.69 20.71
N TYR A 46 -14.23 24.30 19.98
CA TYR A 46 -14.12 25.76 19.93
C TYR A 46 -15.36 26.38 19.28
N TYR A 47 -15.83 25.84 18.16
CA TYR A 47 -17.04 26.35 17.50
C TYR A 47 -18.24 26.37 18.46
N ASP A 48 -18.45 25.30 19.23
CA ASP A 48 -19.53 25.20 20.19
C ASP A 48 -19.36 26.18 21.36
N GLN A 49 -18.15 26.30 21.92
CA GLN A 49 -17.83 27.26 22.98
C GLN A 49 -18.12 28.71 22.54
N TYR A 50 -17.64 29.10 21.35
CA TYR A 50 -17.83 30.46 20.85
C TYR A 50 -19.27 30.73 20.41
N ASN A 51 -20.05 29.71 20.04
CA ASN A 51 -21.50 29.87 19.86
C ASN A 51 -22.19 30.22 21.18
N VAL A 52 -21.87 29.51 22.27
CA VAL A 52 -22.43 29.81 23.60
C VAL A 52 -22.07 31.23 24.02
N TYR A 53 -20.81 31.64 23.86
CA TYR A 53 -20.41 33.02 24.17
C TYR A 53 -21.12 34.07 23.32
N LEU A 54 -21.36 33.80 22.03
CA LEU A 54 -22.14 34.68 21.17
C LEU A 54 -23.56 34.84 21.73
N TYR A 55 -24.22 33.75 22.11
CA TYR A 55 -25.55 33.79 22.72
C TYR A 55 -25.56 34.59 24.02
N GLU A 56 -24.63 34.33 24.93
CA GLU A 56 -24.52 35.07 26.19
C GLU A 56 -24.34 36.57 25.96
N LYS A 57 -23.43 36.96 25.03
CA LYS A 57 -23.22 38.37 24.70
C LYS A 57 -24.42 39.01 24.02
N PHE A 58 -25.19 38.26 23.24
CA PHE A 58 -26.43 38.75 22.64
C PHE A 58 -27.51 39.01 23.70
N PHE A 59 -27.75 38.04 24.60
CA PHE A 59 -28.76 38.17 25.66
C PHE A 59 -28.45 39.26 26.69
N LEU A 60 -27.17 39.48 27.01
CA LEU A 60 -26.73 40.52 27.95
C LEU A 60 -26.71 41.93 27.33
N GLY A 61 -27.22 42.12 26.11
CA GLY A 61 -27.26 43.42 25.44
C GLY A 61 -25.88 43.92 25.02
N GLY A 62 -24.97 43.01 24.67
CA GLY A 62 -23.62 43.35 24.20
C GLY A 62 -23.64 44.24 22.95
N SER A 63 -22.57 45.01 22.75
CA SER A 63 -22.51 45.93 21.61
C SER A 63 -22.58 45.19 20.27
N GLN A 64 -23.28 45.79 19.29
CA GLN A 64 -23.43 45.21 17.95
C GLN A 64 -22.08 44.91 17.28
N TYR A 65 -21.06 45.71 17.58
CA TYR A 65 -19.70 45.48 17.10
C TYR A 65 -19.14 44.14 17.59
N ILE A 66 -19.24 43.86 18.89
CA ILE A 66 -18.75 42.60 19.47
C ILE A 66 -19.49 41.41 18.85
N ILE A 67 -20.81 41.49 18.74
CA ILE A 67 -21.64 40.44 18.12
C ILE A 67 -21.17 40.15 16.68
N LYS A 68 -20.91 41.19 15.88
CA LYS A 68 -20.39 41.02 14.49
C LYS A 68 -19.04 40.32 14.46
N VAL A 69 -18.12 40.65 15.36
CA VAL A 69 -16.80 40.01 15.45
C VAL A 69 -16.94 38.51 15.72
N TYR A 70 -17.79 38.11 16.67
CA TYR A 70 -18.02 36.69 16.98
C TYR A 70 -18.64 35.94 15.78
N ILE A 71 -19.61 36.53 15.09
CA ILE A 71 -20.21 35.93 13.89
C ILE A 71 -19.16 35.72 12.80
N GLN A 72 -18.32 36.73 12.52
CA GLN A 72 -17.24 36.61 11.54
C GLN A 72 -16.24 35.52 11.92
N PHE A 73 -15.87 35.44 13.20
CA PHE A 73 -14.98 34.41 13.70
C PHE A 73 -15.58 33.00 13.55
N LEU A 74 -16.86 32.81 13.87
CA LEU A 74 -17.56 31.53 13.69
C LEU A 74 -17.66 31.12 12.21
N LEU A 75 -17.90 32.08 11.31
CA LEU A 75 -17.88 31.83 9.87
C LEU A 75 -16.48 31.41 9.39
N MET A 76 -15.43 32.05 9.91
CA MET A 76 -14.04 31.66 9.63
C MET A 76 -13.75 30.23 10.12
N LEU A 77 -14.13 29.90 11.36
CA LEU A 77 -13.99 28.55 11.91
C LEU A 77 -14.73 27.50 11.07
N LYS A 78 -15.96 27.80 10.63
CA LYS A 78 -16.74 26.91 9.76
C LYS A 78 -16.03 26.64 8.43
N LYS A 79 -15.40 27.66 7.83
CA LYS A 79 -14.57 27.49 6.63
C LYS A 79 -13.35 26.59 6.90
N PHE A 80 -12.68 26.76 8.03
CA PHE A 80 -11.55 25.90 8.41
C PHE A 80 -11.97 24.44 8.62
N ILE A 81 -13.08 24.20 9.33
CA ILE A 81 -13.65 22.85 9.51
C ILE A 81 -13.93 22.20 8.15
N PHE A 82 -14.53 22.94 7.22
CA PHE A 82 -14.81 22.46 5.87
C PHE A 82 -13.52 22.09 5.12
N GLN A 83 -12.48 22.92 5.18
CA GLN A 83 -11.17 22.63 4.57
C GLN A 83 -10.55 21.35 5.15
N GLN A 84 -10.63 21.14 6.47
CA GLN A 84 -10.13 19.92 7.10
C GLN A 84 -10.85 18.66 6.61
N HIS A 85 -12.17 18.73 6.38
CA HIS A 85 -12.92 17.62 5.78
C HIS A 85 -12.48 17.30 4.34
N ILE A 86 -12.16 18.32 3.54
CA ILE A 86 -11.59 18.13 2.20
C ILE A 86 -10.28 17.36 2.29
N PHE A 87 -9.36 17.78 3.18
CA PHE A 87 -8.10 17.07 3.38
C PHE A 87 -8.31 15.63 3.85
N LEU A 88 -9.23 15.41 4.79
CA LEU A 88 -9.57 14.08 5.29
C LEU A 88 -10.07 13.16 4.16
N ASN A 89 -10.96 13.65 3.30
CA ASN A 89 -11.44 12.92 2.13
C ASN A 89 -10.33 12.63 1.13
N TYR A 90 -9.43 13.59 0.90
CA TYR A 90 -8.26 13.41 0.05
C TYR A 90 -7.36 12.28 0.57
N PHE A 91 -7.04 12.28 1.87
CA PHE A 91 -6.20 11.23 2.47
C PHE A 91 -6.87 9.86 2.45
N LYS A 92 -8.18 9.78 2.75
CA LYS A 92 -8.96 8.53 2.63
C LYS A 92 -8.86 7.93 1.24
N LYS A 93 -9.01 8.76 0.20
CA LYS A 93 -8.88 8.33 -1.20
C LYS A 93 -7.46 7.83 -1.50
N LYS A 94 -6.42 8.50 -0.98
CA LYS A 94 -5.02 8.05 -1.11
C LYS A 94 -4.77 6.71 -0.42
N VAL A 95 -5.27 6.51 0.80
CA VAL A 95 -5.16 5.22 1.51
C VAL A 95 -5.83 4.11 0.71
N LYS A 96 -7.08 4.31 0.26
CA LYS A 96 -7.81 3.32 -0.55
C LYS A 96 -7.04 2.92 -1.80
N ASN A 97 -6.55 3.90 -2.57
CA ASN A 97 -5.78 3.64 -3.78
C ASN A 97 -4.46 2.90 -3.48
N ARG A 98 -3.78 3.26 -2.40
CA ARG A 98 -2.53 2.61 -1.98
C ARG A 98 -2.75 1.17 -1.55
N LEU A 99 -3.86 0.88 -0.85
CA LEU A 99 -4.23 -0.51 -0.49
C LEU A 99 -4.51 -1.35 -1.74
N PHE A 100 -5.18 -0.79 -2.74
CA PHE A 100 -5.39 -1.48 -4.02
C PHE A 100 -4.07 -1.78 -4.75
N ILE A 101 -3.15 -0.80 -4.79
CA ILE A 101 -1.80 -1.01 -5.33
C ILE A 101 -1.07 -2.09 -4.52
N HIS A 102 -1.21 -2.10 -3.20
CA HIS A 102 -0.59 -3.11 -2.34
C HIS A 102 -1.06 -4.52 -2.73
N HIS A 103 -2.37 -4.69 -2.90
CA HIS A 103 -2.96 -5.97 -3.28
C HIS A 103 -2.41 -6.46 -4.63
N LYS A 104 -2.38 -5.57 -5.65
CA LYS A 104 -1.80 -5.88 -6.95
C LYS A 104 -0.32 -6.28 -6.89
N LEU A 105 0.48 -5.56 -6.10
CA LEU A 105 1.89 -5.88 -5.91
C LEU A 105 2.09 -7.23 -5.21
N TYR A 106 1.19 -7.58 -4.28
CA TYR A 106 1.25 -8.86 -3.58
C TYR A 106 0.93 -10.03 -4.51
N LEU A 107 -0.12 -9.91 -5.33
CA LEU A 107 -0.42 -10.89 -6.38
C LEU A 107 0.76 -11.06 -7.34
N LYS A 108 1.37 -9.95 -7.78
CA LYS A 108 2.56 -9.99 -8.64
C LYS A 108 3.75 -10.67 -7.96
N LEU A 109 3.95 -10.47 -6.66
CA LEU A 109 4.99 -11.17 -5.90
C LEU A 109 4.73 -12.69 -5.86
N GLU A 110 3.47 -13.08 -5.70
CA GLU A 110 3.06 -14.48 -5.68
C GLU A 110 3.29 -15.15 -7.05
N THR A 111 2.95 -14.49 -8.15
CA THR A 111 3.22 -15.02 -9.50
C THR A 111 4.71 -15.21 -9.73
N TRP A 112 5.57 -14.27 -9.30
CA TRP A 112 7.02 -14.45 -9.36
C TRP A 112 7.51 -15.65 -8.53
N LYS A 113 6.97 -15.89 -7.33
CA LYS A 113 7.30 -17.07 -6.53
C LYS A 113 6.92 -18.37 -7.24
N LYS A 114 5.73 -18.44 -7.83
CA LYS A 114 5.26 -19.60 -8.59
C LYS A 114 6.13 -19.86 -9.82
N LEU A 115 6.50 -18.81 -10.56
CA LEU A 115 7.40 -18.91 -11.71
C LEU A 115 8.81 -19.37 -11.33
N GLU A 116 9.36 -18.83 -10.23
CA GLU A 116 10.66 -19.26 -9.72
C GLU A 116 10.67 -20.76 -9.40
N LEU A 117 9.63 -21.27 -8.74
CA LEU A 117 9.49 -22.68 -8.40
C LEU A 117 9.36 -23.57 -9.65
N ARG A 118 8.55 -23.16 -10.63
CA ARG A 118 8.41 -23.89 -11.91
C ARG A 118 9.74 -24.04 -12.64
N ILE A 119 10.55 -22.98 -12.67
CA ILE A 119 11.85 -23.03 -13.36
C ILE A 119 12.84 -23.92 -12.60
N LYS A 120 12.88 -23.85 -11.26
CA LYS A 120 13.71 -24.76 -10.45
C LYS A 120 13.32 -26.23 -10.72
N ASN A 121 12.03 -26.54 -10.71
CA ASN A 121 11.55 -27.90 -10.99
C ASN A 121 11.92 -28.36 -12.39
N ARG A 122 11.83 -27.47 -13.40
CA ARG A 122 12.22 -27.79 -14.78
C ARG A 122 13.72 -28.10 -14.90
N ILE A 123 14.57 -27.38 -14.17
CA ILE A 123 16.02 -27.66 -14.14
C ILE A 123 16.29 -29.04 -13.52
N VAL A 124 15.62 -29.36 -12.40
CA VAL A 124 15.74 -30.67 -11.75
C VAL A 124 15.28 -31.79 -12.68
N GLN A 125 14.10 -31.66 -13.30
CA GLN A 125 13.58 -32.65 -14.25
C GLN A 125 14.51 -32.83 -15.46
N LYS A 126 15.04 -31.73 -16.01
CA LYS A 126 15.99 -31.80 -17.12
C LYS A 126 17.26 -32.56 -16.72
N LYS A 127 17.76 -32.33 -15.50
CA LYS A 127 18.93 -33.05 -14.96
C LYS A 127 18.67 -34.55 -14.79
N ILE A 128 17.48 -34.93 -14.29
CA ILE A 128 17.09 -36.34 -14.17
C ILE A 128 17.04 -37.00 -15.55
N LEU A 129 16.41 -36.35 -16.54
CA LEU A 129 16.30 -36.87 -17.90
C LEU A 129 17.67 -36.99 -18.59
N THR A 130 18.59 -36.06 -18.36
CA THR A 130 19.96 -36.16 -18.91
C THR A 130 20.73 -37.31 -18.29
N ASN A 131 20.66 -37.48 -16.96
CA ASN A 131 21.30 -38.61 -16.28
C ASN A 131 20.74 -39.95 -16.78
N GLN A 132 19.42 -40.08 -16.90
CA GLN A 132 18.79 -41.30 -17.44
C GLN A 132 19.23 -41.60 -18.87
N ARG A 133 19.42 -40.57 -19.71
CA ARG A 133 19.95 -40.74 -21.07
C ARG A 133 21.40 -41.20 -21.06
N GLU A 134 22.24 -40.60 -20.22
CA GLU A 134 23.64 -41.01 -20.06
C GLU A 134 23.75 -42.46 -19.58
N ASP A 135 22.97 -42.85 -18.58
CA ASP A 135 22.89 -44.23 -18.07
C ASP A 135 22.40 -45.21 -19.16
N SER A 136 21.41 -44.81 -19.96
CA SER A 136 20.91 -45.66 -21.05
C SER A 136 21.95 -45.89 -22.15
N LEU A 137 22.73 -44.84 -22.48
CA LEU A 137 23.79 -44.93 -23.48
C LEU A 137 24.94 -45.81 -22.98
N THR A 138 25.33 -45.69 -21.71
CA THR A 138 26.37 -46.55 -21.13
C THR A 138 25.93 -48.00 -21.06
N CYS A 139 24.71 -48.30 -20.61
CA CYS A 139 24.17 -49.65 -20.61
C CYS A 139 24.10 -50.26 -22.02
N SER A 140 23.64 -49.50 -23.01
CA SER A 140 23.59 -49.95 -24.42
C SER A 140 24.99 -50.25 -24.95
N ASN A 141 25.97 -49.39 -24.66
CA ASN A 141 27.35 -49.59 -25.09
C ASN A 141 27.99 -50.83 -24.42
N ILE A 142 27.72 -51.07 -23.14
CA ILE A 142 28.19 -52.26 -22.42
C ILE A 142 27.56 -53.53 -23.01
N TYR A 143 26.25 -53.50 -23.28
CA TYR A 143 25.54 -54.61 -23.90
C TYR A 143 26.10 -54.96 -25.29
N ASP A 144 26.27 -53.95 -26.14
CA ASP A 144 26.87 -54.13 -27.48
C ASP A 144 28.30 -54.65 -27.41
N PHE A 145 29.10 -54.21 -26.43
CA PHE A 145 30.45 -54.71 -26.23
C PHE A 145 30.45 -56.20 -25.84
N LEU A 146 29.60 -56.59 -24.89
CA LEU A 146 29.51 -57.97 -24.39
C LEU A 146 28.94 -58.98 -25.42
N HIS A 147 28.15 -58.52 -26.38
CA HIS A 147 27.57 -59.38 -27.43
C HIS A 147 28.33 -59.38 -28.76
N ARG A 148 29.32 -58.50 -28.93
CA ARG A 148 30.21 -58.51 -30.10
C ARG A 148 31.51 -59.31 -29.88
N THR A 149 31.81 -59.66 -28.64
CA THR A 149 32.83 -60.65 -28.26
C THR A 149 32.25 -62.06 -28.28
#